data_AF-A0AAD7U5S8-F1
#
_entry.id   AF-A0AAD7U5S8-F1
#
_cell.length_a   1.000
_cell.length_b   1.000
_cell.length_c   1.000
_cell.angle_alpha   90.00
_cell.angle_beta   90.00
_cell.angle_gamma   90.00
#
_symmetry.space_group_name_H-M   'P 1'
#
loop_
_entity.id
_entity.type
_entity.pdbx_description
1 polymer ?
#
loop_
_entity_poly.entity_id
_entity_poly.type
_entity_poly.pdbx_seq_one_letter_code
_entity_poly.pdbx_strand_id
1 'polypeptide(L)'
;RRSASAVVRAAFLSLSKQVHPDHCRDADAATAFKKLHNSYQTLRSPARRRACLQYEQRRLRDESSTVLVTMDLLTQPWVLTAAVGLYLGAELVRLGISEFADDATTDAPPPPPPETIEVRRSDPPLSPLFSVSPGEPLVGPTRAELGERLHACGVRTKPDQ
;
A
#
# COMPACT_ATOMS: atom_id res chain seq x y z
N ARG A 1 33.44 -22.28 10.14
CA ARG A 1 32.53 -21.21 9.67
C ARG A 1 31.81 -21.70 8.42
N ARG A 2 30.47 -21.77 8.40
CA ARG A 2 29.73 -22.15 7.18
C ARG A 2 29.80 -20.99 6.17
N SER A 3 29.95 -21.30 4.88
CA SER A 3 29.93 -20.28 3.83
C SER A 3 28.54 -19.63 3.71
N ALA A 4 28.48 -18.37 3.30
CA ALA A 4 27.20 -17.66 3.16
C ALA A 4 26.23 -18.34 2.19
N SER A 5 26.73 -19.06 1.18
CA SER A 5 25.91 -19.87 0.27
C SER A 5 25.30 -21.10 0.97
N ALA A 6 26.05 -21.77 1.84
CA ALA A 6 25.56 -22.91 2.62
C ALA A 6 24.47 -22.50 3.61
N VAL A 7 24.60 -21.32 4.24
CA VAL A 7 23.57 -20.77 5.14
C VAL A 7 22.28 -20.47 4.39
N VAL A 8 22.37 -19.79 3.24
CA VAL A 8 21.19 -19.48 2.40
C VAL A 8 20.49 -20.74 1.91
N ARG A 9 21.24 -21.78 1.53
CA ARG A 9 20.67 -23.07 1.13
C ARG A 9 19.98 -23.79 2.30
N ALA A 10 20.59 -23.80 3.47
CA ALA A 10 19.99 -24.42 4.65
C ALA A 10 18.68 -23.72 5.06
N ALA A 11 18.67 -22.39 5.03
CA ALA A 11 17.47 -21.59 5.31
C ALA A 11 16.36 -21.87 4.28
N PHE A 12 16.70 -21.92 2.98
CA PHE A 12 15.75 -22.29 1.93
C PHE A 12 15.14 -23.67 2.18
N LEU A 13 15.95 -24.69 2.45
CA LEU A 13 15.45 -26.04 2.72
C LEU A 13 14.54 -26.10 3.96
N SER A 14 14.85 -25.32 4.99
CA SER A 14 14.01 -25.24 6.19
C SER A 14 12.64 -24.62 5.89
N LEU A 15 12.63 -23.47 5.19
CA LEU A 15 11.40 -22.75 4.86
C LEU A 15 10.57 -23.48 3.79
N SER A 16 11.23 -24.13 2.83
CA SER A 16 10.56 -24.94 1.82
C SER A 16 9.74 -26.05 2.43
N LYS A 17 10.21 -26.71 3.49
CA LYS A 17 9.44 -27.75 4.19
C LYS A 17 8.17 -27.21 4.86
N GLN A 18 8.19 -25.96 5.29
CA GLN A 18 7.05 -25.32 5.98
C GLN A 18 6.00 -24.82 4.99
N VAL A 19 6.44 -24.31 3.84
CA VAL A 19 5.58 -23.59 2.87
C VAL A 19 5.30 -24.43 1.61
N HIS A 20 5.78 -25.68 1.54
CA HIS A 20 5.56 -26.52 0.36
C HIS A 20 4.05 -26.77 0.14
N PRO A 21 3.51 -26.61 -1.08
CA PRO A 21 2.09 -26.83 -1.35
C PRO A 21 1.64 -28.28 -1.06
N ASP A 22 2.55 -29.25 -1.11
CA ASP A 22 2.23 -30.66 -0.78
C ASP A 22 2.02 -30.91 0.72
N HIS A 23 2.48 -30.00 1.58
CA HIS A 23 2.43 -30.16 3.03
C HIS A 23 1.58 -29.08 3.70
N CYS A 24 1.56 -27.87 3.13
CA CYS A 24 0.79 -26.75 3.61
C CYS A 24 -0.52 -26.63 2.82
N ARG A 25 -1.65 -26.58 3.53
CA ARG A 25 -3.00 -26.49 2.95
C ARG A 25 -3.49 -25.05 2.78
N ASP A 26 -2.65 -24.07 3.03
CA ASP A 26 -3.01 -22.66 2.87
C ASP A 26 -3.24 -22.33 1.39
N ALA A 27 -4.27 -21.53 1.11
CA ALA A 27 -4.62 -21.11 -0.25
C ALA A 27 -3.45 -20.38 -0.96
N ASP A 28 -2.59 -19.72 -0.17
CA ASP A 28 -1.44 -18.97 -0.67
C ASP A 28 -0.11 -19.75 -0.65
N ALA A 29 -0.10 -21.03 -0.24
CA ALA A 29 1.13 -21.80 -0.09
C ALA A 29 1.96 -21.86 -1.39
N ALA A 30 1.32 -22.07 -2.53
CA ALA A 30 1.97 -22.08 -3.83
C ALA A 30 2.61 -20.72 -4.18
N THR A 31 1.91 -19.63 -3.88
CA THR A 31 2.39 -18.26 -4.11
C THR A 31 3.57 -17.93 -3.19
N ALA A 32 3.48 -18.30 -1.91
CA ALA A 32 4.54 -18.11 -0.93
C ALA A 32 5.79 -18.94 -1.26
N PHE A 33 5.62 -20.20 -1.69
CA PHE A 33 6.71 -21.05 -2.14
C PHE A 33 7.41 -20.49 -3.39
N LYS A 34 6.63 -19.98 -4.35
CA LYS A 34 7.17 -19.31 -5.55
C LYS A 34 8.00 -18.07 -5.19
N LYS A 35 7.51 -17.24 -4.25
CA LYS A 35 8.26 -16.08 -3.72
C LYS A 35 9.57 -16.53 -3.05
N LEU A 36 9.51 -17.54 -2.18
CA LEU A 36 10.68 -18.12 -1.51
C LEU A 36 11.72 -18.63 -2.52
N HIS A 37 11.27 -19.35 -3.55
CA HIS A 37 12.14 -19.87 -4.60
C HIS A 37 12.85 -18.75 -5.38
N ASN A 38 12.11 -17.71 -5.77
CA ASN A 38 12.67 -16.56 -6.47
C ASN A 38 13.72 -15.83 -5.60
N SER A 39 13.43 -15.62 -4.33
CA SER A 39 14.40 -15.01 -3.40
C SER A 39 15.66 -15.86 -3.26
N TYR A 40 15.51 -17.20 -3.15
CA TYR A 40 16.66 -18.10 -3.13
C TYR A 40 17.50 -18.02 -4.41
N GLN A 41 16.89 -17.97 -5.60
CA GLN A 41 17.64 -17.83 -6.85
C GLN A 41 18.44 -16.53 -6.90
N THR A 42 17.85 -15.42 -6.48
CA THR A 42 18.51 -14.11 -6.40
C THR A 42 19.67 -14.13 -5.42
N LEU A 43 19.47 -14.72 -4.24
CA LEU A 43 20.51 -14.80 -3.20
C LEU A 43 21.59 -15.83 -3.53
N ARG A 44 21.32 -16.86 -4.33
CA ARG A 44 22.32 -17.88 -4.70
C ARG A 44 23.40 -17.32 -5.62
N SER A 45 23.04 -16.41 -6.53
CA SER A 45 24.01 -15.78 -7.45
C SER A 45 24.75 -14.63 -6.75
N PRO A 46 26.10 -14.63 -6.73
CA PRO A 46 26.88 -13.55 -6.12
C PRO A 46 26.58 -12.18 -6.75
N ALA A 47 26.42 -12.13 -8.08
CA ALA A 47 26.13 -10.90 -8.81
C ALA A 47 24.74 -10.34 -8.45
N ARG A 48 23.72 -11.20 -8.47
CA ARG A 48 22.34 -10.81 -8.12
C ARG A 48 22.21 -10.44 -6.64
N ARG A 49 22.91 -11.14 -5.75
CA ARG A 49 22.97 -10.80 -4.33
C ARG A 49 23.55 -9.41 -4.11
N ARG A 50 24.65 -9.07 -4.79
CA ARG A 50 25.24 -7.72 -4.70
C ARG A 50 24.29 -6.64 -5.20
N ALA A 51 23.63 -6.87 -6.34
CA ALA A 51 22.65 -5.93 -6.88
C ALA A 51 21.46 -5.72 -5.92
N CYS A 52 20.96 -6.80 -5.31
CA CYS A 52 19.89 -6.74 -4.31
C CYS A 52 20.30 -5.95 -3.07
N LEU A 53 21.50 -6.21 -2.53
CA LEU A 53 22.02 -5.46 -1.38
C LEU A 53 22.23 -3.98 -1.70
N GLN A 54 22.71 -3.65 -2.90
CA GLN A 54 22.85 -2.25 -3.35
C GLN A 54 21.49 -1.56 -3.51
N TYR A 55 20.49 -2.27 -4.02
CA TYR A 55 19.13 -1.75 -4.13
C TYR A 55 18.54 -1.45 -2.75
N GLU A 56 18.68 -2.37 -1.79
CA GLU A 56 18.20 -2.12 -0.42
C GLU A 56 18.92 -0.96 0.26
N GLN A 57 20.24 -0.83 0.06
CA GLN A 57 20.99 0.32 0.57
C GLN A 57 20.49 1.64 0.01
N ARG A 58 20.12 1.71 -1.27
CA ARG A 58 19.54 2.92 -1.88
C ARG A 58 18.16 3.21 -1.29
N ARG A 59 17.30 2.20 -1.22
CA ARG A 59 15.96 2.34 -0.64
C ARG A 59 16.00 2.86 0.80
N LEU A 60 16.85 2.30 1.65
CA LEU A 60 17.01 2.74 3.03
C LEU A 60 17.50 4.19 3.13
N ARG A 61 18.35 4.62 2.19
CA ARG A 61 18.83 5.99 2.13
C ARG A 61 17.71 6.96 1.75
N ASP A 62 16.86 6.59 0.79
CA ASP A 62 15.71 7.41 0.39
C ASP A 62 14.67 7.50 1.52
N GLU A 63 14.37 6.39 2.21
CA GLU A 63 13.46 6.40 3.36
C GLU A 63 14.02 7.20 4.55
N SER A 64 15.33 7.16 4.79
CA SER A 64 15.95 8.00 5.82
C SER A 64 15.84 9.49 5.49
N SER A 65 15.81 9.85 4.21
CA SER A 65 15.67 11.24 3.79
C SER A 65 14.27 11.79 4.03
N THR A 66 13.23 10.99 3.80
CA THR A 66 11.84 11.43 4.03
C THR A 66 11.54 11.56 5.52
N VAL A 67 12.03 10.63 6.34
CA VAL A 67 11.90 10.72 7.81
C VAL A 67 12.60 11.97 8.34
N LEU A 68 13.82 12.26 7.89
CA LEU A 68 14.54 13.47 8.30
C LEU A 68 13.82 14.75 7.85
N VAL A 69 13.30 14.80 6.62
CA VAL A 69 12.53 15.95 6.12
C VAL A 69 11.24 16.16 6.91
N THR A 70 10.51 15.09 7.26
CA THR A 70 9.29 15.21 8.08
C THR A 70 9.59 15.64 9.51
N MET A 71 10.68 15.15 10.10
CA MET A 71 11.11 15.57 11.44
C MET A 71 11.51 17.05 11.44
N ASP A 72 12.27 17.49 10.43
CA ASP A 72 12.68 18.90 10.28
C ASP A 72 11.48 19.82 10.08
N LEU A 73 10.49 19.39 9.29
CA LEU A 73 9.24 20.11 9.08
C LEU A 73 8.40 20.23 10.37
N LEU A 74 8.32 19.16 11.18
CA LEU A 74 7.57 19.15 12.44
C LEU A 74 8.23 20.00 13.54
N THR A 75 9.53 20.26 13.44
CA THR A 75 10.23 21.18 14.33
C THR A 75 10.08 22.66 13.94
N GLN A 76 9.45 22.97 12.81
CA GLN A 76 9.30 24.36 12.39
C GLN A 76 8.22 25.08 13.22
N PRO A 77 8.53 26.27 13.78
CA PRO A 77 7.64 26.95 14.72
C PRO A 77 6.31 27.36 14.09
N TRP A 78 6.30 27.68 12.79
CA TRP A 78 5.05 28.05 12.10
C TRP A 78 4.10 26.86 11.92
N VAL A 79 4.62 25.63 11.78
CA VAL A 79 3.79 24.41 11.69
C VAL A 79 3.11 24.15 13.02
N LEU A 80 3.83 24.31 14.13
CA LEU A 80 3.28 24.20 15.48
C LEU A 80 2.23 25.27 15.74
N THR A 81 2.51 26.53 15.38
CA THR A 81 1.54 27.64 15.54
C THR A 81 0.28 27.39 14.70
N ALA A 82 0.41 26.89 13.47
CA ALA A 82 -0.72 26.55 12.63
C ALA A 82 -1.55 25.39 13.21
N ALA A 83 -0.89 24.34 13.72
CA ALA A 83 -1.56 23.20 14.34
C ALA A 83 -2.32 23.60 15.62
N VAL A 84 -1.69 24.42 16.48
CA VAL A 84 -2.34 24.96 17.70
C VAL A 84 -3.51 25.87 17.32
N GLY A 85 -3.35 26.74 16.32
CA GLY A 85 -4.43 27.59 15.83
C GLY A 85 -5.61 26.79 15.27
N LEU A 86 -5.34 25.71 14.53
CA LEU A 86 -6.38 24.82 14.00
C LEU A 86 -7.10 24.04 15.11
N TYR A 87 -6.36 23.58 16.11
CA TYR A 87 -6.94 22.93 17.30
C TYR A 87 -7.82 23.88 18.10
N LEU A 88 -7.33 25.09 18.40
CA LEU A 88 -8.11 26.12 19.10
C LEU A 88 -9.35 26.55 18.30
N GLY A 89 -9.22 26.70 16.98
CA GLY A 89 -10.34 27.03 16.11
C GLY A 89 -11.41 25.93 16.10
N ALA A 90 -11.01 24.66 16.03
CA ALA A 90 -11.92 23.52 16.12
C ALA A 90 -12.65 23.49 17.48
N GLU A 91 -11.94 23.77 18.56
CA GLU A 91 -12.53 23.74 19.90
C GLU A 91 -13.48 24.92 20.15
N LEU A 92 -13.15 26.11 19.62
CA LEU A 92 -14.08 27.25 19.62
C LEU A 92 -15.36 26.96 18.81
N VAL A 93 -15.25 26.24 17.69
CA VAL A 93 -16.43 25.79 16.93
C VAL A 93 -17.25 24.77 17.72
N ARG A 94 -16.62 23.83 18.43
CA ARG A 94 -17.36 22.89 19.32
C ARG A 94 -18.08 23.62 20.45
N LEU A 95 -17.44 24.62 21.06
CA LEU A 95 -18.03 25.39 22.14
C LEU A 95 -19.14 26.33 21.64
N GLY A 96 -18.98 26.95 20.47
CA GLY A 96 -19.98 27.85 19.89
C GLY A 96 -21.25 27.17 19.38
N ILE A 97 -21.21 25.87 19.09
CA ILE A 97 -22.40 25.07 18.75
C ILE A 97 -23.22 24.68 20.00
N SER A 98 -22.65 24.83 21.20
CA SER A 98 -23.32 24.46 22.46
C SER A 98 -24.32 25.52 22.97
N GLU A 99 -24.32 26.74 22.44
CA GLU A 99 -25.10 27.87 23.01
C GLU A 99 -26.47 28.09 22.32
N PHE A 100 -26.85 27.24 21.36
CA PHE A 100 -28.14 27.33 20.64
C PHE A 100 -29.09 26.14 20.91
N ALA A 101 -28.82 25.32 21.92
CA ALA A 101 -29.64 24.14 22.24
C ALA A 101 -30.63 24.35 23.40
N ASP A 102 -31.02 25.60 23.70
CA ASP A 102 -32.04 25.93 24.71
C ASP A 102 -33.18 26.76 24.06
N ASP A 103 -34.09 26.10 23.34
CA ASP A 103 -35.54 26.36 23.43
C ASP A 103 -36.31 25.47 22.43
N ALA A 104 -36.82 24.34 22.92
CA ALA A 104 -38.08 23.74 22.48
C ALA A 104 -38.36 22.48 23.32
N THR A 105 -38.87 22.66 24.53
CA THR A 105 -39.62 21.61 25.23
C THR A 105 -41.02 21.56 24.61
N THR A 106 -41.27 20.58 23.75
CA THR A 106 -42.63 20.12 23.44
C THR A 106 -42.69 18.61 23.66
N ASP A 107 -43.40 18.29 24.75
CA ASP A 107 -44.03 17.03 25.14
C ASP A 107 -44.16 15.99 24.01
N ALA A 108 -43.40 14.89 24.10
CA ALA A 108 -43.54 13.72 23.25
C ALA A 108 -43.49 12.43 24.09
N PRO A 109 -44.44 11.49 23.90
CA PRO A 109 -44.59 10.28 24.73
C PRO A 109 -43.42 9.28 24.55
N PRO A 110 -43.22 8.37 25.52
CA PRO A 110 -42.07 7.47 25.55
C PRO A 110 -42.01 6.55 24.32
N PRO A 111 -40.79 6.24 23.80
CA PRO A 111 -40.62 5.44 22.60
C PRO A 111 -40.99 3.96 22.83
N PRO A 112 -41.58 3.27 21.83
CA PRO A 112 -41.79 1.83 21.87
C PRO A 112 -40.46 1.04 21.80
N PRO A 113 -40.45 -0.24 22.24
CA PRO A 113 -39.25 -1.08 22.33
C PRO A 113 -38.60 -1.31 20.95
N PRO A 114 -37.27 -1.56 20.90
CA PRO A 114 -36.52 -1.58 19.64
C PRO A 114 -36.95 -2.74 18.75
N GLU A 115 -37.56 -2.42 17.62
CA GLU A 115 -37.73 -3.33 16.50
C GLU A 115 -36.36 -3.69 15.92
N THR A 116 -36.16 -4.99 15.72
CA THR A 116 -35.03 -5.62 15.06
C THR A 116 -34.85 -5.02 13.67
N ILE A 117 -33.93 -4.06 13.52
CA ILE A 117 -33.50 -3.59 12.20
C ILE A 117 -32.59 -4.68 11.63
N GLU A 118 -33.14 -5.48 10.71
CA GLU A 118 -32.34 -6.21 9.74
C GLU A 118 -31.43 -5.20 9.04
N VAL A 119 -30.13 -5.28 9.32
CA VAL A 119 -29.09 -4.63 8.54
C VAL A 119 -29.07 -5.32 7.19
N ARG A 120 -29.94 -4.84 6.28
CA ARG A 120 -29.81 -5.02 4.85
C ARG A 120 -28.48 -4.38 4.47
N ARG A 121 -27.44 -5.19 4.34
CA ARG A 121 -26.13 -4.79 3.81
C ARG A 121 -26.36 -4.27 2.40
N SER A 122 -26.49 -2.95 2.28
CA SER A 122 -26.31 -2.24 1.02
C SER A 122 -24.85 -2.40 0.66
N ASP A 123 -24.57 -3.32 -0.27
CA ASP A 123 -23.28 -3.40 -0.94
C ASP A 123 -22.94 -2.02 -1.54
N PRO A 124 -21.72 -1.48 -1.33
CA PRO A 124 -21.30 -0.31 -2.08
C PRO A 124 -21.17 -0.69 -3.57
N PRO A 125 -21.67 0.13 -4.51
CA PRO A 125 -21.48 -0.14 -5.92
C PRO A 125 -19.99 -0.03 -6.25
N LEU A 126 -19.38 -1.18 -6.54
CA LEU A 126 -18.11 -1.27 -7.22
C LEU A 126 -18.24 -0.54 -8.56
N SER A 127 -17.39 0.46 -8.73
CA SER A 127 -17.10 1.13 -9.99
C SER A 127 -16.82 0.10 -11.09
N PRO A 128 -17.44 0.20 -12.28
CA PRO A 128 -17.08 -0.62 -13.42
C PRO A 128 -15.97 0.08 -14.19
N LEU A 129 -14.73 -0.18 -13.83
CA LEU A 129 -13.61 -0.06 -14.75
C LEU A 129 -12.96 -1.43 -14.77
N PHE A 130 -12.83 -2.02 -15.95
CA PHE A 130 -12.45 -3.41 -16.20
C PHE A 130 -13.60 -4.44 -16.18
N SER A 131 -14.63 -4.18 -16.98
CA SER A 131 -15.37 -5.28 -17.60
C SER A 131 -14.48 -5.92 -18.67
N VAL A 132 -13.75 -6.97 -18.31
CA VAL A 132 -13.06 -7.83 -19.28
C VAL A 132 -13.95 -9.03 -19.53
N SER A 133 -14.65 -9.00 -20.66
CA SER A 133 -15.39 -10.16 -21.16
C SER A 133 -14.40 -11.28 -21.51
N PRO A 134 -14.60 -12.51 -21.01
CA PRO A 134 -13.71 -13.62 -21.34
C PRO A 134 -13.97 -14.05 -22.80
N GLY A 135 -13.02 -13.78 -23.69
CA GLY A 135 -13.07 -14.26 -25.08
C GLY A 135 -12.51 -13.32 -26.14
N GLU A 136 -12.24 -12.05 -25.84
CA GLU A 136 -11.63 -11.15 -26.83
C GLU A 136 -10.09 -11.18 -26.77
N PRO A 137 -9.40 -11.31 -27.92
CA PRO A 137 -7.95 -11.19 -27.98
C PRO A 137 -7.55 -9.76 -27.59
N LEU A 138 -6.62 -9.63 -26.65
CA LEU A 138 -6.00 -8.35 -26.29
C LEU A 138 -5.35 -7.72 -27.54
N VAL A 139 -6.05 -6.79 -28.18
CA VAL A 139 -5.44 -5.85 -29.13
C VAL A 139 -4.80 -4.75 -28.29
N GLY A 140 -3.64 -5.05 -27.73
CA GLY A 140 -2.79 -4.05 -27.11
C GLY A 140 -2.20 -3.12 -28.19
N PRO A 141 -1.93 -1.85 -27.86
CA PRO A 141 -1.29 -0.93 -28.79
C PRO A 141 0.04 -1.49 -29.25
N THR A 142 0.28 -1.44 -30.55
CA THR A 142 1.50 -1.99 -31.14
C THR A 142 2.72 -1.18 -30.66
N ARG A 143 3.90 -1.80 -30.69
CA ARG A 143 5.16 -1.16 -30.25
C ARG A 143 5.42 0.20 -30.93
N ALA A 144 4.89 0.39 -32.13
CA ALA A 144 4.96 1.66 -32.86
C ALA A 144 4.11 2.76 -32.18
N GLU A 145 2.88 2.46 -31.77
CA GLU A 145 1.99 3.40 -31.09
C GLU A 145 2.47 3.78 -29.69
N LEU A 146 3.13 2.85 -28.99
CA LEU A 146 3.80 3.14 -27.71
C LEU A 146 4.99 4.09 -27.88
N GLY A 147 5.69 4.03 -29.03
CA GLY A 147 6.79 4.94 -29.36
C GLY A 147 6.34 6.39 -29.56
N GLU A 148 5.23 6.62 -30.28
CA GLU A 148 4.69 7.97 -30.49
C GLU A 148 4.17 8.59 -29.18
N ARG A 149 3.50 7.81 -28.32
CA ARG A 149 3.02 8.30 -27.02
C ARG A 149 4.15 8.68 -26.08
N LEU A 150 5.29 7.97 -26.15
CA LEU A 150 6.50 8.31 -25.38
C LEU A 150 7.19 9.59 -25.89
N HIS A 151 7.18 9.83 -27.20
CA HIS A 151 7.67 11.09 -27.78
C HIS A 151 6.82 12.29 -27.40
N ALA A 152 5.48 12.14 -27.33
CA ALA A 152 4.57 13.19 -26.86
C ALA A 152 4.78 13.56 -25.37
N CYS A 153 5.27 12.62 -24.55
CA CYS A 153 5.61 12.85 -23.15
C CYS A 153 7.06 13.36 -22.91
N GLY A 154 7.79 13.74 -23.96
CA GLY A 154 9.12 14.37 -23.83
C GLY A 154 10.23 13.43 -23.35
N VAL A 155 10.01 12.11 -23.36
CA VAL A 155 11.04 11.14 -22.99
C VAL A 155 11.96 10.93 -24.19
N ARG A 156 13.10 11.64 -24.21
CA ARG A 156 14.18 11.41 -25.19
C ARG A 156 14.84 10.07 -24.88
N THR A 157 14.48 9.03 -25.63
CA THR A 157 15.30 7.83 -25.73
C THR A 157 16.54 8.15 -26.56
N LYS A 158 17.72 7.86 -26.01
CA LYS A 158 18.98 7.94 -26.77
C LYS A 158 18.97 6.87 -27.87
N PRO A 159 19.47 7.17 -29.09
CA PRO A 159 19.70 6.15 -30.09
C PRO A 159 20.85 5.25 -29.64
N ASP A 160 20.63 3.93 -29.72
CA ASP A 160 21.67 2.91 -29.58
C ASP A 160 22.72 3.12 -30.69
N GLN A 161 23.99 3.20 -30.30
CA GLN A 161 25.16 2.95 -31.15
C GLN A 161 25.75 1.59 -30.79
#